data_AF-A0A349H4J1-F1
#
_entry.id   AF-A0A349H4J1-F1
#
_cell.length_a   1.000
_cell.length_b   1.000
_cell.length_c   1.000
_cell.angle_alpha   90.00
_cell.angle_beta   90.00
_cell.angle_gamma   90.00
#
_symmetry.space_group_name_H-M   'P 1'
#
loop_
_entity.id
_entity.type
_entity.pdbx_description
1 polymer ?
#
loop_
_entity_poly.entity_id
_entity_poly.type
_entity_poly.pdbx_seq_one_letter_code
_entity_poly.pdbx_strand_id
1 'polypeptide(L)'
;MKHTGEMKSVVPLVGMILLIMMANGLVAVFGVNYHKVMTSRAQDEMERVYEGVERVREVQLHFKRQVQAWKNILLRGHVPADYATYAEAFRKEQRMTLDLLASLAADWRQWSEIAQRGVALADQLAVLNSRYAEALARLDAGASVQAVDLQVRGLDRPLESELDSIVQRVDDQVRLRRQALRHDDLARYQQFRRLFSLSTAAGCILTLVMLVVLLRRQAGA
;
A
#
# COMPACT_ATOMS: atom_id res chain seq x y z
N MET A 1 -63.63 14.74 28.89
CA MET A 1 -62.81 13.81 29.70
C MET A 1 -62.25 12.59 28.92
N LYS A 2 -62.68 12.29 27.68
CA LYS A 2 -62.13 11.16 26.89
C LYS A 2 -60.65 11.37 26.42
N HIS A 3 -60.27 12.60 26.07
CA HIS A 3 -58.94 12.92 25.54
C HIS A 3 -57.75 12.68 26.48
N THR A 4 -57.92 12.79 27.80
CA THR A 4 -56.84 12.58 28.78
C THR A 4 -56.50 11.10 29.00
N GLY A 5 -57.41 10.18 28.67
CA GLY A 5 -57.16 8.73 28.75
C GLY A 5 -56.31 8.20 27.60
N GLU A 6 -56.56 8.68 26.37
CA GLU A 6 -55.76 8.31 25.19
C GLU A 6 -54.32 8.80 25.30
N MET A 7 -54.10 10.03 25.75
CA MET A 7 -52.77 10.63 25.86
C MET A 7 -51.87 9.87 26.85
N LYS A 8 -52.41 9.31 27.95
CA LYS A 8 -51.66 8.47 28.90
C LYS A 8 -51.23 7.12 28.31
N SER A 9 -51.96 6.60 27.33
CA SER A 9 -51.65 5.31 26.69
C SER A 9 -50.57 5.39 25.61
N VAL A 10 -50.37 6.58 25.01
CA VAL A 10 -49.41 6.82 23.93
C VAL A 10 -48.00 7.17 24.44
N VAL A 11 -47.90 7.87 25.58
CA VAL A 11 -46.62 8.26 26.22
C VAL A 11 -45.59 7.12 26.35
N PRO A 12 -45.93 5.92 26.86
CA PRO A 12 -44.94 4.86 27.02
C PRO A 12 -44.50 4.25 25.68
N LEU A 13 -45.35 4.32 24.64
CA LEU A 13 -45.01 3.86 23.29
C LEU A 13 -44.00 4.80 22.62
N VAL A 14 -44.22 6.11 22.73
CA VAL A 14 -43.28 7.14 22.25
C VAL A 14 -41.94 7.04 22.98
N GLY A 15 -41.95 6.87 24.31
CA GLY A 15 -40.74 6.68 25.10
C GLY A 15 -39.92 5.45 24.67
N MET A 16 -40.58 4.34 24.37
CA MET A 16 -39.92 3.12 23.89
C MET A 16 -39.34 3.29 22.47
N ILE A 17 -40.06 3.95 21.56
CA ILE A 17 -39.56 4.25 20.21
C ILE A 17 -38.29 5.11 20.29
N LEU A 18 -38.29 6.14 21.13
CA LEU A 18 -37.11 7.00 21.35
C LEU A 18 -35.93 6.22 21.94
N LEU A 19 -36.18 5.31 22.87
CA LEU A 19 -35.14 4.43 23.45
C LEU A 19 -34.52 3.50 22.42
N ILE A 20 -35.35 2.90 21.54
CA ILE A 20 -34.90 2.03 20.45
C ILE A 20 -34.11 2.84 19.41
N MET A 21 -34.57 4.04 19.04
CA MET A 21 -33.83 4.94 18.14
C MET A 21 -32.47 5.33 18.74
N MET A 22 -32.43 5.67 20.03
CA MET A 22 -31.19 6.03 20.72
C MET A 22 -30.22 4.84 20.82
N ALA A 23 -30.72 3.64 21.13
CA ALA A 23 -29.91 2.42 21.15
C ALA A 23 -29.33 2.08 19.77
N ASN A 24 -30.14 2.15 18.70
CA ASN A 24 -29.66 1.92 17.34
C ASN A 24 -28.68 3.01 16.87
N GLY A 25 -28.91 4.27 17.25
CA GLY A 25 -27.99 5.38 16.98
C GLY A 25 -26.64 5.19 17.65
N LEU A 26 -26.61 4.76 18.92
CA LEU A 26 -25.39 4.43 19.64
C LEU A 26 -24.63 3.27 18.99
N VAL A 27 -25.33 2.19 18.62
CA VAL A 27 -24.72 1.06 17.90
C VAL A 27 -24.12 1.55 16.58
N ALA A 28 -24.85 2.34 15.79
CA ALA A 28 -24.38 2.87 14.51
C ALA A 28 -23.13 3.74 14.66
N VAL A 29 -23.10 4.69 15.61
CA VAL A 29 -21.94 5.55 15.87
C VAL A 29 -20.75 4.72 16.35
N PHE A 30 -20.98 3.74 17.22
CA PHE A 30 -19.92 2.84 17.69
C PHE A 30 -19.33 2.00 16.55
N GLY A 31 -20.19 1.49 15.65
CA GLY A 31 -19.78 0.76 14.46
C GLY A 31 -18.94 1.60 13.50
N VAL A 32 -19.35 2.84 13.24
CA VAL A 32 -18.60 3.77 12.37
C VAL A 32 -17.24 4.15 12.99
N ASN A 33 -17.20 4.42 14.30
CA ASN A 33 -15.96 4.76 14.98
C ASN A 33 -15.00 3.56 15.07
N TYR A 34 -15.53 2.37 15.33
CA TYR A 34 -14.75 1.13 15.31
C TYR A 34 -14.14 0.86 13.93
N HIS A 35 -14.93 1.07 12.87
CA HIS A 35 -14.43 0.94 11.50
C HIS A 35 -13.34 1.98 11.21
N LYS A 36 -13.58 3.26 11.52
CA LYS A 36 -12.59 4.34 11.30
C LYS A 36 -11.21 4.05 11.89
N VAL A 37 -11.15 3.61 13.15
CA VAL A 37 -9.86 3.35 13.84
C VAL A 37 -9.12 2.13 13.27
N MET A 38 -9.86 1.13 12.79
CA MET A 38 -9.25 -0.05 12.18
C MET A 38 -8.79 0.24 10.75
N THR A 39 -9.59 0.97 9.98
CA THR A 39 -9.24 1.39 8.63
C THR A 39 -8.04 2.32 8.63
N SER A 40 -7.90 3.22 9.61
CA SER A 40 -6.74 4.12 9.65
C SER A 40 -5.42 3.37 9.86
N ARG A 41 -5.37 2.39 10.77
CA ARG A 41 -4.16 1.57 10.99
C ARG A 41 -3.80 0.72 9.78
N ALA A 42 -4.82 0.14 9.15
CA ALA A 42 -4.68 -0.62 7.92
C ALA A 42 -4.20 0.27 6.75
N GLN A 43 -4.64 1.53 6.70
CA GLN A 43 -4.20 2.52 5.73
C GLN A 43 -2.75 2.94 5.98
N ASP A 44 -2.37 3.25 7.22
CA ASP A 44 -0.99 3.62 7.57
C ASP A 44 0.00 2.50 7.27
N GLU A 45 -0.37 1.24 7.55
CA GLU A 45 0.45 0.08 7.21
C GLU A 45 0.58 -0.06 5.69
N MET A 46 -0.52 0.08 4.96
CA MET A 46 -0.51 0.03 3.49
C MET A 46 0.35 1.13 2.88
N GLU A 47 0.27 2.35 3.39
CA GLU A 47 1.05 3.49 2.91
C GLU A 47 2.54 3.23 3.03
N ARG A 48 3.02 2.74 4.19
CA ARG A 48 4.44 2.36 4.38
C ARG A 48 4.89 1.27 3.40
N VAL A 49 4.01 0.34 3.09
CA VAL A 49 4.28 -0.74 2.14
C VAL A 49 4.35 -0.20 0.71
N TYR A 50 3.45 0.71 0.34
CA TYR A 50 3.48 1.40 -0.96
C TYR A 50 4.71 2.28 -1.13
N GLU A 51 5.12 3.02 -0.10
CA GLU A 51 6.38 3.78 -0.11
C GLU A 51 7.58 2.85 -0.39
N GLY A 52 7.57 1.65 0.20
CA GLY A 52 8.55 0.62 -0.09
C GLY A 52 8.60 0.23 -1.57
N VAL A 53 7.44 -0.01 -2.21
CA VAL A 53 7.33 -0.31 -3.65
C VAL A 53 7.93 0.80 -4.50
N GLU A 54 7.53 2.04 -4.23
CA GLU A 54 7.96 3.20 -5.00
C GLU A 54 9.48 3.38 -4.94
N ARG A 55 10.09 3.16 -3.77
CA ARG A 55 11.55 3.19 -3.63
C ARG A 55 12.26 2.13 -4.47
N VAL A 56 11.73 0.91 -4.60
CA VAL A 56 12.32 -0.11 -5.51
C VAL A 56 12.24 0.34 -6.96
N ARG A 57 11.09 0.88 -7.35
CA ARG A 57 10.86 1.38 -8.71
C ARG A 57 11.79 2.55 -9.01
N GLU A 58 12.06 3.38 -8.01
CA GLU A 58 13.04 4.46 -8.09
C GLU A 58 14.46 3.92 -8.30
N VAL A 59 14.91 2.92 -7.52
CA VAL A 59 16.19 2.22 -7.75
C VAL A 59 16.26 1.69 -9.18
N GLN A 60 15.21 1.01 -9.63
CA GLN A 60 15.15 0.45 -10.99
C GLN A 60 15.23 1.54 -12.07
N LEU A 61 14.55 2.66 -11.86
CA LEU A 61 14.58 3.80 -12.78
C LEU A 61 15.98 4.39 -12.90
N HIS A 62 16.65 4.64 -11.77
CA HIS A 62 18.03 5.14 -11.75
C HIS A 62 19.01 4.16 -12.39
N PHE A 63 18.87 2.87 -12.11
CA PHE A 63 19.68 1.84 -12.76
C PHE A 63 19.50 1.83 -14.29
N LYS A 64 18.25 1.90 -14.77
CA LYS A 64 17.97 1.99 -16.21
C LYS A 64 18.56 3.26 -16.84
N ARG A 65 18.52 4.40 -16.13
CA ARG A 65 19.17 5.64 -16.58
C ARG A 65 20.69 5.52 -16.59
N GLN A 66 21.30 4.85 -15.63
CA GLN A 66 22.73 4.55 -15.61
C GLN A 66 23.13 3.74 -16.86
N VAL A 67 22.44 2.63 -17.13
CA VAL A 67 22.70 1.79 -18.33
C VAL A 67 22.48 2.57 -19.62
N GLN A 68 21.48 3.45 -19.65
CA GLN A 68 21.23 4.31 -20.81
C GLN A 68 22.33 5.36 -21.02
N ALA A 69 22.83 5.97 -19.95
CA ALA A 69 23.95 6.89 -20.00
C ALA A 69 25.22 6.19 -20.50
N TRP A 70 25.48 4.95 -20.04
CA TRP A 70 26.56 4.12 -20.56
C TRP A 70 26.46 3.91 -22.08
N LYS A 71 25.29 3.50 -22.58
CA LYS A 71 25.06 3.36 -24.03
C LYS A 71 25.28 4.67 -24.78
N ASN A 72 24.88 5.79 -24.21
CA ASN A 72 25.10 7.10 -24.82
C ASN A 72 26.58 7.50 -24.87
N ILE A 73 27.39 7.13 -23.85
CA ILE A 73 28.86 7.27 -23.89
C ILE A 73 29.42 6.49 -25.08
N LEU A 74 29.01 5.24 -25.27
CA LEU A 74 29.49 4.42 -26.38
C LEU A 74 29.08 4.98 -27.75
N LEU A 75 27.85 5.50 -27.88
CA LEU A 75 27.33 5.99 -29.16
C LEU A 75 27.83 7.40 -29.53
N ARG A 76 27.94 8.30 -28.56
CA ARG A 76 28.18 9.73 -28.79
C ARG A 76 29.44 10.27 -28.12
N GLY A 77 30.12 9.47 -27.31
CA GLY A 77 31.31 9.88 -26.55
C GLY A 77 32.55 10.21 -27.40
N HIS A 78 32.48 10.04 -28.72
CA HIS A 78 33.51 10.57 -29.62
C HIS A 78 33.48 12.11 -29.70
N VAL A 79 32.36 12.75 -29.35
CA VAL A 79 32.25 14.20 -29.18
C VAL A 79 32.57 14.53 -27.71
N PRO A 80 33.62 15.35 -27.42
CA PRO A 80 34.04 15.61 -26.05
C PRO A 80 32.95 16.19 -25.13
N ALA A 81 32.08 17.06 -25.67
CA ALA A 81 30.96 17.65 -24.92
C ALA A 81 29.89 16.61 -24.54
N ASP A 82 29.56 15.71 -25.47
CA ASP A 82 28.61 14.61 -25.22
C ASP A 82 29.21 13.61 -24.23
N TYR A 83 30.50 13.28 -24.37
CA TYR A 83 31.21 12.43 -23.43
C TYR A 83 31.12 12.96 -22.00
N ALA A 84 31.48 14.23 -21.80
CA ALA A 84 31.42 14.86 -20.48
C ALA A 84 30.01 14.80 -19.88
N THR A 85 29.00 15.13 -20.69
CA THR A 85 27.59 15.13 -20.28
C THR A 85 27.11 13.74 -19.87
N TYR A 86 27.36 12.71 -20.69
CA TYR A 86 26.90 11.37 -20.40
C TYR A 86 27.74 10.66 -19.33
N ALA A 87 29.03 10.97 -19.21
CA ALA A 87 29.87 10.47 -18.11
C ALA A 87 29.44 11.06 -16.76
N GLU A 88 29.07 12.34 -16.71
CA GLU A 88 28.49 12.94 -15.52
C GLU A 88 27.16 12.29 -15.15
N ALA A 89 26.25 12.15 -16.12
CA ALA A 89 24.97 11.48 -15.93
C ALA A 89 25.18 10.04 -15.42
N PHE A 90 26.08 9.27 -16.04
CA PHE A 90 26.40 7.91 -15.62
C PHE A 90 26.83 7.85 -14.14
N ARG A 91 27.78 8.69 -13.73
CA ARG A 91 28.25 8.72 -12.32
C ARG A 91 27.17 9.18 -11.36
N LYS A 92 26.29 10.11 -11.78
CA LYS A 92 25.16 10.58 -10.97
C LYS A 92 24.16 9.44 -10.74
N GLU A 93 23.71 8.79 -11.81
CA GLU A 93 22.73 7.70 -11.72
C GLU A 93 23.29 6.48 -10.97
N GLN A 94 24.59 6.20 -11.14
CA GLN A 94 25.30 5.18 -10.36
C GLN A 94 25.25 5.45 -8.85
N ARG A 95 25.55 6.69 -8.42
CA ARG A 95 25.46 7.08 -7.00
C ARG A 95 24.03 6.97 -6.48
N MET A 96 23.06 7.51 -7.22
CA MET A 96 21.64 7.46 -6.84
C MET A 96 21.16 6.01 -6.66
N THR A 97 21.53 5.12 -7.57
CA THR A 97 21.15 3.70 -7.49
C THR A 97 21.74 3.04 -6.23
N LEU A 98 23.01 3.31 -5.90
CA LEU A 98 23.66 2.79 -4.70
C LEU A 98 23.03 3.34 -3.41
N ASP A 99 22.83 4.66 -3.33
CA ASP A 99 22.31 5.34 -2.15
C ASP A 99 20.87 4.89 -1.83
N LEU A 100 20.02 4.82 -2.86
CA LEU A 100 18.64 4.35 -2.73
C LEU A 100 18.59 2.89 -2.29
N LEU A 101 19.43 2.03 -2.87
CA LEU A 101 19.46 0.60 -2.51
C LEU A 101 19.96 0.37 -1.08
N ALA A 102 20.92 1.17 -0.62
CA ALA A 102 21.37 1.15 0.77
C ALA A 102 20.29 1.61 1.75
N SER A 103 19.54 2.67 1.41
CA SER A 103 18.38 3.13 2.21
C SER A 103 17.30 2.06 2.29
N LEU A 104 16.98 1.43 1.16
CA LEU A 104 15.96 0.40 1.03
C LEU A 104 16.22 -0.79 1.98
N ALA A 105 17.48 -1.23 2.08
CA ALA A 105 17.88 -2.32 2.96
C ALA A 105 17.69 -1.99 4.45
N ALA A 106 17.83 -0.72 4.84
CA ALA A 106 17.59 -0.27 6.22
C ALA A 106 16.10 -0.23 6.56
N ASP A 107 15.26 0.22 5.63
CA ASP A 107 13.82 0.42 5.82
C ASP A 107 13.03 -0.91 5.84
N TRP A 108 13.54 -1.92 5.14
CA TRP A 108 12.85 -3.20 4.96
C TRP A 108 13.15 -4.26 6.01
N ARG A 109 13.69 -3.91 7.19
CA ARG A 109 13.94 -4.88 8.26
C ARG A 109 12.73 -5.74 8.63
N GLN A 110 11.52 -5.19 8.49
CA GLN A 110 10.26 -5.89 8.70
C GLN A 110 9.97 -6.98 7.63
N TRP A 111 10.63 -6.93 6.49
CA TRP A 111 10.43 -7.76 5.30
C TRP A 111 11.74 -8.52 5.00
N SER A 112 12.10 -9.45 5.89
CA SER A 112 13.42 -10.08 5.97
C SER A 112 13.94 -10.67 4.65
N GLU A 113 13.08 -11.35 3.87
CA GLU A 113 13.48 -11.89 2.56
C GLU A 113 13.90 -10.79 1.58
N ILE A 114 13.14 -9.70 1.56
CA ILE A 114 13.32 -8.61 0.60
C ILE A 114 14.53 -7.76 1.01
N ALA A 115 14.75 -7.56 2.32
CA ALA A 115 15.96 -6.96 2.85
C ALA A 115 17.23 -7.77 2.50
N GLN A 116 17.19 -9.10 2.65
CA GLN A 116 18.34 -9.97 2.30
C GLN A 116 18.67 -9.89 0.80
N ARG A 117 17.65 -9.90 -0.07
CA ARG A 117 17.84 -9.72 -1.51
C ARG A 117 18.40 -8.33 -1.83
N GLY A 118 17.94 -7.28 -1.16
CA GLY A 118 18.47 -5.93 -1.32
C GLY A 118 19.96 -5.83 -1.01
N VAL A 119 20.43 -6.49 0.06
CA VAL A 119 21.87 -6.57 0.40
C VAL A 119 22.65 -7.29 -0.70
N ALA A 120 22.19 -8.47 -1.13
CA ALA A 120 22.85 -9.21 -2.21
C ALA A 120 22.90 -8.41 -3.53
N LEU A 121 21.83 -7.65 -3.82
CA LEU A 121 21.75 -6.77 -4.97
C LEU A 121 22.76 -5.62 -4.90
N ALA A 122 23.00 -5.08 -3.70
CA ALA A 122 24.00 -4.03 -3.51
C ALA A 122 25.41 -4.52 -3.81
N ASP A 123 25.74 -5.75 -3.38
CA ASP A 123 27.02 -6.38 -3.69
C ASP A 123 27.19 -6.60 -5.20
N GLN A 124 26.14 -7.11 -5.87
CA GLN A 124 26.16 -7.30 -7.33
C GLN A 124 26.31 -5.97 -8.08
N LEU A 125 25.61 -4.92 -7.64
CA LEU A 125 25.72 -3.58 -8.20
C LEU A 125 27.13 -3.00 -8.01
N ALA A 126 27.76 -3.20 -6.85
CA ALA A 126 29.14 -2.77 -6.60
C ALA A 126 30.13 -3.44 -7.57
N VAL A 127 29.96 -4.74 -7.84
CA VAL A 127 30.77 -5.48 -8.82
C VAL A 127 30.52 -4.97 -10.24
N LEU A 128 29.26 -4.76 -10.64
CA LEU A 128 28.94 -4.21 -11.96
C LEU A 128 29.56 -2.82 -12.16
N ASN A 129 29.48 -1.99 -11.12
CA ASN A 129 30.03 -0.65 -11.10
C ASN A 129 31.55 -0.60 -11.24
N SER A 130 32.27 -1.56 -10.64
CA SER A 130 33.72 -1.65 -10.83
C SER A 130 34.07 -2.05 -12.27
N ARG A 131 33.29 -2.94 -12.89
CA ARG A 131 33.44 -3.29 -14.32
C ARG A 131 33.21 -2.10 -15.24
N TYR A 132 32.20 -1.28 -14.97
CA TYR A 132 31.99 -0.04 -15.73
C TYR A 132 33.13 0.97 -15.53
N ALA A 133 33.66 1.10 -14.31
CA ALA A 133 34.79 1.98 -14.04
C ALA A 133 36.06 1.55 -14.80
N GLU A 134 36.37 0.24 -14.80
CA GLU A 134 37.46 -0.34 -15.59
C GLU A 134 37.27 -0.06 -17.09
N ALA A 135 36.04 -0.27 -17.59
CA ALA A 135 35.69 -0.05 -18.99
C ALA A 135 35.84 1.43 -19.40
N LEU A 136 35.36 2.35 -18.56
CA LEU A 136 35.49 3.79 -18.79
C LEU A 136 36.96 4.24 -18.80
N ALA A 137 37.77 3.75 -17.86
CA ALA A 137 39.20 4.05 -17.80
C ALA A 137 39.96 3.57 -19.06
N ARG A 138 39.57 2.43 -19.63
CA ARG A 138 40.14 1.96 -20.91
C ARG A 138 39.71 2.82 -22.08
N LEU A 139 38.46 3.27 -22.11
CA LEU A 139 37.97 4.21 -23.12
C LEU A 139 38.77 5.53 -23.07
N ASP A 140 38.99 6.07 -21.86
CA ASP A 140 39.82 7.27 -21.63
C ASP A 140 41.28 7.07 -22.06
N ALA A 141 41.81 5.85 -21.92
CA ALA A 141 43.15 5.47 -22.39
C ALA A 141 43.24 5.23 -23.90
N GLY A 142 42.15 5.45 -24.65
CA GLY A 142 42.11 5.34 -26.12
C GLY A 142 41.69 3.97 -26.66
N ALA A 143 41.15 3.07 -25.83
CA ALA A 143 40.55 1.84 -26.33
C ALA A 143 39.35 2.12 -27.25
N SER A 144 39.11 1.23 -28.21
CA SER A 144 37.95 1.37 -29.10
C SER A 144 36.64 1.12 -28.36
N VAL A 145 35.58 1.83 -28.76
CA VAL A 145 34.22 1.67 -28.23
C VAL A 145 33.77 0.19 -28.31
N GLN A 146 34.12 -0.52 -29.39
CA GLN A 146 33.76 -1.93 -29.56
C GLN A 146 34.43 -2.84 -28.54
N ALA A 147 35.70 -2.58 -28.21
CA ALA A 147 36.43 -3.37 -27.21
C ALA A 147 35.85 -3.16 -25.80
N VAL A 148 35.50 -1.91 -25.48
CA VAL A 148 34.92 -1.54 -24.18
C VAL A 148 33.48 -2.06 -24.07
N ASP A 149 32.67 -1.98 -25.13
CA ASP A 149 31.33 -2.58 -25.18
C ASP A 149 31.38 -4.09 -24.97
N LEU A 150 32.28 -4.80 -25.67
CA LEU A 150 32.43 -6.25 -25.53
C LEU A 150 32.77 -6.68 -24.10
N GLN A 151 33.56 -5.88 -23.38
CA GLN A 151 33.95 -6.15 -22.00
C GLN A 151 32.76 -6.13 -21.02
N VAL A 152 31.77 -5.25 -21.25
CA VAL A 152 30.65 -5.06 -20.31
C VAL A 152 29.29 -5.53 -20.85
N ARG A 153 29.26 -6.07 -22.07
CA ARG A 153 28.05 -6.46 -22.77
C ARG A 153 27.22 -7.45 -21.93
N GLY A 154 26.04 -7.01 -21.52
CA GLY A 154 25.06 -7.84 -20.84
C GLY A 154 25.36 -8.11 -19.36
N LEU A 155 26.40 -7.49 -18.78
CA LEU A 155 26.68 -7.59 -17.34
C LEU A 155 25.55 -6.98 -16.47
N ASP A 156 24.77 -6.07 -17.05
CA ASP A 156 23.63 -5.41 -16.44
C ASP A 156 22.36 -6.29 -16.37
N ARG A 157 22.24 -7.31 -17.24
CA ARG A 157 21.01 -8.12 -17.36
C ARG A 157 20.63 -8.90 -16.10
N PRO A 158 21.56 -9.56 -15.39
CA PRO A 158 21.20 -10.25 -14.14
C PRO A 158 20.66 -9.29 -13.09
N LEU A 159 21.26 -8.09 -12.97
CA LEU A 159 20.83 -7.08 -12.01
C LEU A 159 19.46 -6.50 -12.38
N GLU A 160 19.21 -6.25 -13.68
CA GLU A 160 17.90 -5.82 -14.18
C GLU A 160 16.82 -6.85 -13.84
N SER A 161 17.09 -8.13 -14.09
CA SER A 161 16.17 -9.22 -13.80
C SER A 161 15.87 -9.38 -12.30
N GLU A 162 16.87 -9.21 -11.43
CA GLU A 162 16.65 -9.27 -9.98
C GLU A 162 15.87 -8.05 -9.47
N LEU A 163 16.15 -6.85 -9.98
CA LEU A 163 15.34 -5.65 -9.69
C LEU A 163 13.87 -5.86 -10.08
N ASP A 164 13.61 -6.35 -11.30
CA ASP A 164 12.26 -6.69 -11.76
C ASP A 164 11.60 -7.72 -10.82
N SER A 165 12.35 -8.74 -10.41
CA SER A 165 11.85 -9.77 -9.52
C SER A 165 11.50 -9.23 -8.13
N ILE A 166 12.30 -8.31 -7.59
CA ILE A 166 12.01 -7.65 -6.31
C ILE A 166 10.75 -6.80 -6.44
N VAL A 167 10.61 -5.99 -7.49
CA VAL A 167 9.41 -5.18 -7.74
C VAL A 167 8.16 -6.06 -7.77
N GLN A 168 8.19 -7.17 -8.52
CA GLN A 168 7.07 -8.10 -8.61
C GLN A 168 6.71 -8.73 -7.25
N ARG A 169 7.71 -9.14 -6.46
CA ARG A 169 7.46 -9.71 -5.13
C ARG A 169 6.85 -8.71 -4.17
N VAL A 170 7.34 -7.46 -4.19
CA VAL A 170 6.79 -6.40 -3.33
C VAL A 170 5.35 -6.10 -3.76
N ASP A 171 5.06 -5.99 -5.06
CA ASP A 171 3.70 -5.82 -5.60
C ASP A 171 2.76 -6.98 -5.20
N ASP A 172 3.27 -8.21 -5.23
CA ASP A 172 2.54 -9.40 -4.79
C ASP A 172 2.23 -9.36 -3.28
N GLN A 173 3.19 -8.96 -2.45
CA GLN A 173 3.00 -8.78 -1.01
C GLN A 173 1.94 -7.71 -0.72
N VAL A 174 1.98 -6.57 -1.43
CA VAL A 174 0.97 -5.51 -1.33
C VAL A 174 -0.42 -6.06 -1.68
N ARG A 175 -0.52 -6.80 -2.80
CA ARG A 175 -1.78 -7.38 -3.27
C ARG A 175 -2.35 -8.37 -2.26
N LEU A 176 -1.53 -9.27 -1.72
CA LEU A 176 -1.93 -10.27 -0.73
C LEU A 176 -2.39 -9.61 0.57
N ARG A 177 -1.62 -8.66 1.11
CA ARG A 177 -2.03 -7.92 2.31
C ARG A 177 -3.32 -7.13 2.09
N ARG A 178 -3.48 -6.47 0.94
CA ARG A 178 -4.72 -5.74 0.59
C ARG A 178 -5.92 -6.69 0.45
N GLN A 179 -5.71 -7.91 -0.02
CA GLN A 179 -6.77 -8.92 -0.05
C GLN A 179 -7.14 -9.40 1.36
N ALA A 180 -6.15 -9.65 2.22
CA ALA A 180 -6.37 -10.05 3.62
C ALA A 180 -7.15 -8.98 4.41
N LEU A 181 -6.74 -7.71 4.32
CA LEU A 181 -7.44 -6.60 4.97
C LEU A 181 -8.89 -6.47 4.50
N ARG A 182 -9.13 -6.57 3.18
CA ARG A 182 -10.50 -6.52 2.63
C ARG A 182 -11.36 -7.67 3.12
N HIS A 183 -10.82 -8.87 3.24
CA HIS A 183 -11.55 -10.04 3.72
C HIS A 183 -11.96 -9.87 5.20
N ASP A 184 -11.02 -9.40 6.03
CA ASP A 184 -11.28 -9.15 7.46
C ASP A 184 -12.29 -8.02 7.68
N ASP A 185 -12.20 -6.94 6.89
CA ASP A 185 -13.15 -5.82 6.96
C ASP A 185 -14.58 -6.25 6.59
N LEU A 186 -14.73 -7.06 5.53
CA LEU A 186 -16.04 -7.56 5.10
C LEU A 186 -16.68 -8.48 6.15
N ALA A 187 -15.91 -9.39 6.76
CA ALA A 187 -16.41 -10.29 7.79
C ALA A 187 -16.90 -9.53 9.03
N ARG A 188 -16.11 -8.54 9.49
CA ARG A 188 -16.46 -7.68 10.64
C ARG A 188 -17.67 -6.80 10.34
N TYR A 189 -17.72 -6.21 9.14
CA TYR A 189 -18.87 -5.43 8.69
C TYR A 189 -20.15 -6.28 8.64
N GLN A 190 -20.07 -7.52 8.14
CA GLN A 190 -21.22 -8.42 8.09
C GLN A 190 -21.72 -8.82 9.49
N GLN A 191 -20.83 -9.06 10.45
CA GLN A 191 -21.20 -9.35 11.85
C GLN A 191 -21.92 -8.14 12.47
N PHE A 192 -21.35 -6.95 12.33
CA PHE A 192 -21.97 -5.72 12.83
C PHE A 192 -23.34 -5.48 12.20
N ARG A 193 -23.44 -5.62 10.87
CA ARG A 193 -24.70 -5.48 10.12
C ARG A 193 -25.75 -6.49 10.58
N ARG A 194 -25.36 -7.76 10.83
CA ARG A 194 -26.27 -8.79 11.36
C ARG A 194 -26.80 -8.41 12.73
N LEU A 195 -25.93 -8.03 13.67
CA LEU A 195 -26.34 -7.62 15.02
C LEU A 195 -27.27 -6.40 14.97
N PHE A 196 -26.96 -5.40 14.15
CA PHE A 196 -27.81 -4.23 13.95
C PHE A 196 -29.17 -4.58 13.32
N SER A 197 -29.20 -5.49 12.34
CA SER A 197 -30.47 -5.94 11.73
C SER A 197 -31.33 -6.72 12.73
N LEU A 198 -30.72 -7.54 13.58
CA LEU A 198 -31.40 -8.30 14.64
C LEU A 198 -31.96 -7.36 15.73
N SER A 199 -31.18 -6.37 16.18
CA SER A 199 -31.65 -5.38 17.17
C SER A 199 -32.82 -4.56 16.63
N THR A 200 -32.74 -4.16 15.35
CA THR A 200 -33.81 -3.41 14.69
C THR A 200 -35.08 -4.24 14.58
N ALA A 201 -34.98 -5.50 14.13
CA ALA A 201 -36.12 -6.42 14.03
C ALA A 201 -36.78 -6.67 15.40
N ALA A 202 -35.98 -6.92 16.45
CA ALA A 202 -36.50 -7.09 17.81
C ALA A 202 -37.22 -5.83 18.32
N GLY A 203 -36.69 -4.65 18.05
CA GLY A 203 -37.32 -3.37 18.38
C GLY A 203 -38.67 -3.16 17.66
N CYS A 204 -38.75 -3.51 16.37
CA CYS A 204 -40.00 -3.48 15.59
C CYS A 204 -41.05 -4.46 16.16
N ILE A 205 -40.62 -5.65 16.60
CA ILE A 205 -41.53 -6.63 17.21
C ILE A 205 -42.05 -6.13 18.56
N LEU A 206 -41.17 -5.59 19.42
CA LEU A 206 -41.56 -5.05 20.74
C LEU A 206 -42.55 -3.88 20.61
N THR A 207 -42.31 -2.98 19.66
CA THR A 207 -43.24 -1.87 19.35
C THR A 207 -44.59 -2.38 18.85
N LEU A 208 -44.60 -3.38 17.96
CA LEU A 208 -45.84 -3.99 17.47
C LEU A 208 -46.64 -4.67 18.60
N VAL A 209 -45.97 -5.48 19.43
CA VAL A 209 -46.59 -6.18 20.57
C VAL A 209 -47.22 -5.19 21.54
N MET A 210 -46.49 -4.13 21.89
CA MET A 210 -47.01 -3.11 22.80
C MET A 210 -48.21 -2.37 22.22
N LEU A 211 -48.19 -2.07 20.91
CA LEU A 211 -49.30 -1.45 20.22
C LEU A 211 -50.56 -2.33 20.27
N VAL A 212 -50.41 -3.65 20.03
CA VAL A 212 -51.51 -4.62 20.15
C VAL A 212 -52.06 -4.69 21.58
N VAL A 213 -51.19 -4.70 22.59
CA VAL A 213 -51.61 -4.73 24.01
C VAL A 213 -52.41 -3.47 24.36
N LEU A 214 -51.97 -2.29 23.91
CA LEU A 214 -52.68 -1.03 24.14
C LEU A 214 -54.04 -1.01 23.45
N LEU A 215 -54.12 -1.46 22.19
CA LEU A 215 -55.38 -1.55 21.46
C LEU A 215 -56.37 -2.51 22.12
N ARG A 216 -55.90 -3.69 22.59
CA ARG A 216 -56.75 -4.64 23.33
C ARG A 216 -57.25 -4.07 24.64
N ARG A 217 -56.41 -3.32 25.36
CA ARG A 217 -56.79 -2.68 26.62
C ARG A 217 -57.81 -1.56 26.41
N GLN A 218 -57.75 -0.84 25.30
CA GLN A 218 -58.76 0.17 24.92
C GLN A 218 -60.06 -0.46 24.42
N ALA A 219 -60.02 -1.60 23.73
CA ALA A 219 -61.21 -2.30 23.23
C ALA A 219 -61.97 -3.07 24.32
N GLY A 220 -61.29 -3.46 25.41
CA GLY A 220 -61.87 -4.15 26.56
C GLY A 220 -62.29 -3.24 27.72
N ALA A 221 -62.16 -1.91 27.58
CA ALA A 221 -62.56 -0.89 28.54
C ALA A 221 -63.73 -0.07 28.00
#